data_AF-A0A0R0CJX8-F1
#
_entry.id   AF-A0A0R0CJX8-F1
#
_cell.length_a   1.000
_cell.length_b   1.000
_cell.length_c   1.000
_cell.angle_alpha   90.00
_cell.angle_beta   90.00
_cell.angle_gamma   90.00
#
_symmetry.space_group_name_H-M   'P 1'
#
loop_
_entity.id
_entity.type
_entity.pdbx_description
1 polymer ?
#
loop_
_entity_poly.entity_id
_entity_poly.type
_entity_poly.pdbx_seq_one_letter_code
_entity_poly.pdbx_strand_id
1 'polypeptide(L)'
;MAVLAFGLACLLAATAAWAKPSNKWRLEVSEGANSDGVIVVEIVPEGGTATDISIQIKDGTGENHVARVIKDALEQQLGKGYHVEVDDGEDVLVKAKSGTPHFDMVIKQQTVTGVRLHLQRE
;
A
#
# COMPACT_ATOMS: atom_id res chain seq x y z
N MET A 1 25.99 -22.79 47.81
CA MET A 1 25.19 -23.55 46.83
C MET A 1 24.36 -22.54 46.05
N ALA A 2 24.86 -22.08 44.90
CA ALA A 2 24.16 -21.12 44.05
C ALA A 2 23.56 -21.90 42.86
N VAL A 3 22.24 -21.90 42.72
CA VAL A 3 21.56 -22.51 41.58
C VAL A 3 21.40 -21.42 40.52
N LEU A 4 22.17 -21.53 39.43
CA LEU A 4 22.01 -20.74 38.22
C LEU A 4 20.73 -21.19 37.49
N ALA A 5 19.73 -20.31 37.43
CA ALA A 5 18.58 -20.48 36.56
C ALA A 5 19.00 -20.15 35.11
N PHE A 6 19.08 -21.17 34.26
CA PHE A 6 19.30 -21.01 32.82
C PHE A 6 17.98 -20.55 32.17
N GLY A 7 17.93 -19.31 31.72
CA GLY A 7 16.81 -18.78 30.94
C GLY A 7 16.81 -19.35 29.53
N LEU A 8 15.71 -19.99 29.13
CA LEU A 8 15.44 -20.32 27.73
C LEU A 8 14.63 -19.18 27.12
N ALA A 9 15.33 -18.22 26.49
CA ALA A 9 14.69 -17.22 25.64
C ALA A 9 14.31 -17.90 24.31
N CYS A 10 13.02 -18.21 24.13
CA CYS A 10 12.48 -18.58 22.84
C CYS A 10 12.58 -17.37 21.89
N LEU A 11 13.58 -17.36 21.00
CA LEU A 11 13.57 -16.48 19.84
C LEU A 11 12.44 -16.93 18.91
N LEU A 12 11.33 -16.19 18.93
CA LEU A 12 10.33 -16.24 17.87
C LEU A 12 11.00 -15.68 16.60
N ALA A 13 11.50 -16.57 15.74
CA ALA A 13 11.83 -16.22 14.38
C ALA A 13 10.51 -15.89 13.67
N ALA A 14 10.18 -14.61 13.59
CA ALA A 14 9.10 -14.15 12.72
C ALA A 14 9.47 -14.54 11.28
N THR A 15 8.77 -15.52 10.73
CA THR A 15 8.88 -15.83 9.31
C THR A 15 8.30 -14.63 8.57
N ALA A 16 9.17 -13.76 8.07
CA ALA A 16 8.76 -12.74 7.12
C ALA A 16 8.07 -13.47 5.97
N ALA A 17 6.76 -13.25 5.81
CA ALA A 17 6.06 -13.71 4.63
C ALA A 17 6.87 -13.24 3.42
N TRP A 18 7.25 -14.17 2.54
CA TRP A 18 7.92 -13.79 1.31
C TRP A 18 6.94 -13.00 0.47
N ALA A 19 6.98 -11.69 0.65
CA ALA A 19 6.87 -10.68 -0.39
C ALA A 19 7.04 -11.33 -1.76
N LYS A 20 6.04 -11.17 -2.64
CA LYS A 20 6.13 -11.57 -4.04
C LYS A 20 6.03 -10.30 -4.85
N PRO A 21 7.14 -9.53 -4.95
CA PRO A 21 7.16 -8.29 -5.70
C PRO A 21 6.62 -8.50 -7.11
N SER A 22 5.79 -7.56 -7.56
CA SER A 22 5.35 -7.50 -8.95
C SER A 22 5.82 -6.20 -9.60
N ASN A 23 5.89 -6.20 -10.92
CA ASN A 23 6.02 -4.96 -11.69
C ASN A 23 4.67 -4.23 -11.84
N LYS A 24 3.54 -4.84 -11.41
CA LYS A 24 2.21 -4.25 -11.52
C LYS A 24 1.31 -4.62 -10.34
N TRP A 25 0.57 -3.63 -9.85
CA TRP A 25 -0.48 -3.80 -8.85
C TRP A 25 -1.72 -3.01 -9.25
N ARG A 26 -2.88 -3.55 -8.88
CA ARG A 26 -4.18 -2.87 -8.97
C ARG A 26 -4.71 -2.65 -7.56
N LEU A 27 -5.11 -1.43 -7.27
CA LEU A 27 -5.88 -1.07 -6.09
C LEU A 27 -7.29 -0.74 -6.54
N GLU A 28 -8.19 -1.69 -6.34
CA GLU A 28 -9.61 -1.53 -6.58
C GLU A 28 -10.22 -0.68 -5.46
N VAL A 29 -10.94 0.37 -5.85
CA VAL A 29 -11.70 1.22 -4.95
C VAL A 29 -13.17 0.92 -5.17
N SER A 30 -13.92 0.68 -4.10
CA SER A 30 -15.38 0.60 -4.16
C SER A 30 -16.01 1.52 -3.13
N GLU A 31 -17.16 2.08 -3.50
CA GLU A 31 -17.93 3.09 -2.76
C GLU A 31 -17.23 4.44 -2.56
N GLY A 32 -18.02 5.42 -2.12
CA GLY A 32 -17.54 6.74 -1.68
C GLY A 32 -17.20 6.81 -0.19
N ALA A 33 -16.53 7.91 0.16
CA ALA A 33 -16.21 8.26 1.54
C ALA A 33 -17.43 8.81 2.28
N ASN A 34 -17.69 8.22 3.46
CA ASN A 34 -18.70 8.65 4.44
C ASN A 34 -18.04 9.23 5.72
N SER A 35 -16.74 9.52 5.66
CA SER A 35 -16.02 10.26 6.68
C SER A 35 -14.75 10.87 6.11
N ASP A 36 -14.25 11.93 6.76
CA ASP A 36 -12.84 12.29 6.64
C ASP A 36 -11.98 11.12 7.12
N GLY A 37 -10.81 10.93 6.52
CA GLY A 37 -9.89 9.89 6.96
C GLY A 37 -8.61 9.84 6.14
N VAL A 38 -7.81 8.81 6.43
CA VAL A 38 -6.54 8.57 5.77
C VAL A 38 -6.47 7.14 5.26
N ILE A 39 -5.90 7.01 4.06
CA ILE A 39 -5.41 5.75 3.51
C ILE A 39 -3.88 5.85 3.50
N VAL A 40 -3.19 4.82 3.98
CA VAL A 40 -1.72 4.72 3.90
C VAL A 40 -1.37 3.51 3.06
N VAL A 41 -0.69 3.75 1.94
CA VAL A 41 -0.15 2.72 1.06
C VAL A 41 1.37 2.68 1.23
N GLU A 42 1.91 1.52 1.56
CA GLU A 42 3.34 1.25 1.61
C GLU A 42 3.79 0.64 0.29
N ILE A 43 4.87 1.17 -0.28
CA ILE A 43 5.53 0.65 -1.47
C ILE A 43 6.91 0.15 -1.06
N VAL A 44 7.20 -1.12 -1.35
CA VAL A 44 8.45 -1.78 -1.00
C VAL A 44 9.15 -2.27 -2.27
N PRO A 45 10.07 -1.48 -2.85
CA PRO A 45 10.86 -1.95 -3.98
C PRO A 45 11.75 -3.13 -3.57
N GLU A 46 11.93 -4.10 -4.45
CA GLU A 46 12.82 -5.24 -4.24
C GLU A 46 14.26 -4.76 -4.00
N GLY A 47 14.81 -5.07 -2.82
CA GLY A 47 16.12 -4.59 -2.38
C GLY A 47 16.19 -3.09 -2.06
N GLY A 48 15.05 -2.39 -2.05
CA GLY A 48 14.94 -0.96 -1.76
C GLY A 48 14.42 -0.65 -0.35
N THR A 49 14.16 0.64 -0.11
CA THR A 49 13.57 1.13 1.14
C THR A 49 12.07 1.29 0.99
N ALA A 50 11.31 0.78 1.96
CA ALA A 50 9.86 0.97 2.03
C ALA A 50 9.50 2.45 2.14
N THR A 51 8.46 2.88 1.43
CA THR A 51 7.95 4.25 1.45
C THR A 51 6.45 4.24 1.75
N ASP A 52 6.05 4.93 2.81
CA ASP A 52 4.65 5.12 3.18
C ASP A 52 4.09 6.39 2.53
N ILE A 53 2.97 6.23 1.82
CA ILE A 53 2.26 7.31 1.13
C ILE A 53 0.94 7.52 1.86
N SER A 54 0.84 8.64 2.58
CA SER A 54 -0.37 9.05 3.28
C SER A 54 -1.29 9.85 2.37
N ILE A 55 -2.54 9.43 2.27
CA ILE A 55 -3.53 9.95 1.34
C ILE A 55 -4.75 10.40 2.14
N GLN A 56 -5.00 11.71 2.18
CA GLN A 56 -6.14 12.28 2.89
C GLN A 56 -7.37 12.21 2.00
N ILE A 57 -8.45 11.60 2.50
CA ILE A 57 -9.75 11.54 1.84
C ILE A 57 -10.74 12.37 2.63
N LYS A 58 -11.50 13.21 1.92
CA LYS A 58 -12.55 14.03 2.51
C LYS A 58 -13.89 13.30 2.51
N ASP A 59 -14.70 13.57 3.53
CA ASP A 59 -16.09 13.14 3.57
C ASP A 59 -16.85 13.58 2.31
N GLY A 60 -17.76 12.74 1.84
CA GLY A 60 -18.54 12.95 0.63
C GLY A 60 -17.74 12.79 -0.69
N THR A 61 -16.48 12.38 -0.64
CA THR A 61 -15.71 12.06 -1.86
C THR A 61 -16.30 10.82 -2.53
N GLY A 62 -16.89 10.97 -3.72
CA GLY A 62 -17.43 9.84 -4.49
C GLY A 62 -16.33 8.88 -4.97
N GLU A 63 -16.70 7.63 -5.23
CA GLU A 63 -15.82 6.50 -5.56
C GLU A 63 -14.72 6.83 -6.58
N ASN A 64 -15.09 7.28 -7.78
CA ASN A 64 -14.11 7.60 -8.82
C ASN A 64 -13.19 8.77 -8.43
N HIS A 65 -13.64 9.65 -7.55
CA HIS A 65 -12.82 10.73 -7.04
C HIS A 65 -11.84 10.23 -5.96
N VAL A 66 -12.24 9.25 -5.14
CA VAL A 66 -11.31 8.55 -4.24
C VAL A 66 -10.17 7.92 -5.05
N ALA A 67 -10.48 7.21 -6.14
CA ALA A 67 -9.48 6.62 -7.04
C ALA A 67 -8.52 7.68 -7.61
N ARG A 68 -9.04 8.82 -8.08
CA ARG A 68 -8.22 9.93 -8.57
C ARG A 68 -7.30 10.52 -7.50
N VAL A 69 -7.81 10.76 -6.29
CA VAL A 69 -7.00 11.29 -5.17
C VAL A 69 -5.87 10.33 -4.81
N ILE A 70 -6.14 9.02 -4.80
CA ILE A 70 -5.13 7.99 -4.57
C ILE A 70 -4.08 8.02 -5.68
N LYS A 71 -4.52 8.01 -6.95
CA LYS A 71 -3.62 8.05 -8.11
C LYS A 71 -2.70 9.27 -8.05
N ASP A 72 -3.24 10.45 -7.77
CA ASP A 72 -2.47 11.70 -7.76
C ASP A 72 -1.44 11.72 -6.62
N ALA A 73 -1.81 11.25 -5.43
CA ALA A 73 -0.90 11.15 -4.29
C ALA A 73 0.24 10.15 -4.55
N LEU A 74 -0.07 8.98 -5.13
CA LEU A 74 0.93 7.97 -5.51
C LEU A 74 1.88 8.51 -6.58
N GLU A 75 1.34 9.11 -7.65
CA GLU A 75 2.16 9.67 -8.74
C GLU A 75 3.12 10.77 -8.24
N GLN A 76 2.63 11.64 -7.35
CA GLN A 76 3.43 12.72 -6.78
C GLN A 76 4.61 12.18 -5.94
N GLN A 77 4.42 11.09 -5.19
CA GLN A 77 5.41 10.60 -4.22
C GLN A 77 6.35 9.54 -4.79
N LEU A 78 5.90 8.68 -5.70
CA LEU A 78 6.70 7.59 -6.26
C LEU A 78 7.72 8.03 -7.32
N GLY A 79 7.52 9.21 -7.90
CA GLY A 79 8.43 9.77 -8.88
C GLY A 79 8.47 8.98 -10.20
N LYS A 80 9.51 9.25 -11.00
CA LYS A 80 9.51 8.87 -12.43
C LYS A 80 9.63 7.36 -12.71
N GLY A 81 10.08 6.56 -11.75
CA GLY A 81 10.23 5.11 -11.89
C GLY A 81 8.89 4.36 -12.01
N TYR A 82 7.80 5.00 -11.61
CA TYR A 82 6.47 4.41 -11.63
C TYR A 82 5.56 5.14 -12.62
N HIS A 83 4.59 4.41 -13.14
CA HIS A 83 3.44 4.94 -13.86
C HIS A 83 2.20 4.62 -13.02
N VAL A 84 1.39 5.65 -12.74
CA VAL A 84 0.17 5.50 -11.95
C VAL A 84 -0.99 6.04 -12.78
N GLU A 85 -2.03 5.24 -12.93
CA GLU A 85 -3.22 5.62 -13.70
C GLU A 85 -4.49 5.13 -13.03
N VAL A 86 -5.61 5.77 -13.38
CA VAL A 86 -6.94 5.26 -13.08
C VAL A 86 -7.37 4.39 -14.27
N ASP A 87 -7.73 3.15 -14.00
CA ASP A 87 -8.36 2.21 -14.94
C ASP A 87 -9.86 2.21 -14.66
N ASP A 88 -10.69 2.20 -15.71
CA ASP A 88 -12.18 2.25 -15.73
C ASP A 88 -12.93 3.25 -14.80
N GLY A 89 -12.22 4.08 -14.05
CA GLY A 89 -12.74 5.14 -13.20
C GLY A 89 -12.55 4.89 -11.71
N GLU A 90 -12.40 3.63 -11.28
CA GLU A 90 -12.48 3.23 -9.86
C GLU A 90 -11.22 2.46 -9.44
N ASP A 91 -10.51 1.85 -10.38
CA ASP A 91 -9.26 1.15 -10.10
C ASP A 91 -8.03 2.04 -10.28
N VAL A 92 -7.05 1.88 -9.39
CA VAL A 92 -5.74 2.53 -9.52
C VAL A 92 -4.67 1.49 -9.86
N LEU A 93 -4.08 1.63 -11.04
CA LEU A 93 -2.96 0.79 -11.48
C LEU A 93 -1.63 1.48 -11.18
N VAL A 94 -0.74 0.75 -10.49
CA VAL A 94 0.65 1.15 -10.27
C VAL A 94 1.56 0.20 -11.03
N LYS A 95 2.37 0.74 -11.95
CA LYS A 95 3.27 -0.02 -12.82
C LYS A 95 4.70 0.45 -12.64
N ALA A 96 5.62 -0.48 -12.40
CA ALA A 96 7.05 -0.22 -12.48
C ALA A 96 7.43 0.00 -13.95
N LYS A 97 8.12 1.10 -14.26
CA LYS A 97 8.69 1.34 -15.59
C LYS A 97 9.97 0.52 -15.76
N SER A 98 10.39 0.34 -17.02
CA SER A 98 11.65 -0.33 -17.36
C SER A 98 12.82 0.22 -16.53
N GLY A 99 13.57 -0.68 -15.89
CA GLY A 99 14.69 -0.35 -15.03
C GLY A 99 14.34 -0.04 -13.56
N THR A 100 13.04 -0.01 -13.22
CA THR A 100 12.58 0.08 -11.82
C THR A 100 12.44 -1.34 -11.25
N PRO A 101 12.91 -1.63 -10.02
CA PRO A 101 12.69 -2.92 -9.38
C PRO A 101 11.21 -3.28 -9.31
N HIS A 102 10.92 -4.58 -9.27
CA HIS A 102 9.61 -5.03 -8.83
C HIS A 102 9.37 -4.53 -7.40
N PHE A 103 8.11 -4.45 -6.99
CA PHE A 103 7.77 -3.92 -5.68
C PHE A 103 6.59 -4.68 -5.08
N ASP A 104 6.49 -4.67 -3.77
CA ASP A 104 5.24 -4.97 -3.08
C ASP A 104 4.47 -3.68 -2.81
N MET A 105 3.15 -3.81 -2.79
CA MET A 105 2.23 -2.77 -2.36
C MET A 105 1.45 -3.31 -1.16
N VAL A 106 1.23 -2.48 -0.14
CA VAL A 106 0.49 -2.89 1.07
C VAL A 106 -0.40 -1.73 1.54
N ILE A 107 -1.65 -2.02 1.89
CA ILE A 107 -2.51 -1.05 2.58
C ILE A 107 -2.20 -1.15 4.08
N LYS A 108 -1.47 -0.19 4.62
CA LYS A 108 -1.06 -0.16 6.04
C LYS A 108 -2.16 0.35 6.95
N GLN A 109 -2.97 1.28 6.45
CA GLN A 109 -4.01 1.92 7.21
C GLN A 109 -5.14 2.38 6.28
N GLN A 110 -6.38 2.22 6.75
CA GLN A 110 -7.57 2.78 6.14
C GLN A 110 -8.51 3.20 7.26
N THR A 111 -8.74 4.50 7.43
CA THR A 111 -9.67 5.03 8.44
C THR A 111 -10.92 5.66 7.82
N VAL A 112 -10.98 5.72 6.50
CA VAL A 112 -12.11 6.28 5.76
C VAL A 112 -13.28 5.30 5.85
N THR A 113 -14.41 5.77 6.38
CA THR A 113 -15.64 4.98 6.43
C THR A 113 -16.29 4.96 5.05
N GLY A 114 -16.92 3.85 4.66
CA GLY A 114 -17.61 3.71 3.38
C GLY A 114 -16.75 3.13 2.27
N VAL A 115 -15.54 3.68 2.07
CA VAL A 115 -14.60 3.19 1.06
C VAL A 115 -14.16 1.76 1.37
N ARG A 116 -14.19 0.89 0.36
CA ARG A 116 -13.56 -0.43 0.39
C ARG A 116 -12.38 -0.44 -0.57
N LEU A 117 -11.29 -1.07 -0.13
CA LEU A 117 -10.08 -1.20 -0.92
C LEU A 117 -9.72 -2.66 -1.09
N HIS A 118 -9.41 -3.07 -2.31
CA HIS A 118 -8.93 -4.41 -2.59
C HIS A 118 -7.65 -4.34 -3.42
N LEU A 119 -6.59 -4.93 -2.88
CA LEU A 119 -5.29 -4.94 -3.51
C LEU A 119 -5.08 -6.25 -4.29
N GLN A 120 -4.79 -6.13 -5.57
CA GLN A 120 -4.54 -7.25 -6.48
C GLN A 120 -3.14 -7.14 -7.08
N ARG A 121 -2.43 -8.26 -7.06
CA ARG A 121 -1.13 -8.42 -7.74
C ARG A 121 -1.39 -8.83 -9.18
N GLU A 122 -0.82 -8.11 -10.14
CA GLU A 122 -0.91 -8.43 -11.58
C GLU A 122 0.45 -8.82 -12.17
#